data_AF-A0A8T3CRP0-F1
#
_entry.id   AF-A0A8T3CRP0-F1
#
_cell.length_a   1.000
_cell.length_b   1.000
_cell.length_c   1.000
_cell.angle_alpha   90.00
_cell.angle_beta   90.00
_cell.angle_gamma   90.00
#
_symmetry.space_group_name_H-M   'P 1'
#
loop_
_entity.id
_entity.type
_entity.pdbx_description
1 polymer ?
#
loop_
_entity_poly.entity_id
_entity_poly.type
_entity_poly.pdbx_seq_one_letter_code
_entity_poly.pdbx_strand_id
1 'polypeptide(L)'
;MDTAEELCDKLISWLRLRERCADQLLILAKELDEIQDIVRATKVVANTVAVSGSLAVIGSGLLTLCTAGLGAPALFMAVGGTAAAVTGTAASTIASLVDDLNSSSKMKKANEMMKEDEEYGDEIQNLLDQLKKEVSCTGVHDEDSGVSFRIMEGFARKRNLHLPQNLIKLLIGVNVVGLPIVQQVMFSGLKKSMKGLVSNLALTGLKATAKGMTKVVGGAIGLAFSLTDLVQTSMELAKGDISEAVRGLKDAAYKIREAVREMEENINNIQQVLEEISKVWKAIDKLNYFSNRVDSTGKLIISHAKKYSTNSHLCTWLDDDKNQCVYLNHVVLFKWYFQQLRLETELEKKRRRRKRHVHIVFVAHGSTSPHFLPASCLLPPAIDDVILYSPWNCVINAEVAYGIASGKIQPEDRELRYTELDKYRRVVLSENITPAEALFETNALPSDWNRMKSAYLSIPSIYIQPARSDEKIDEYFMHLMNCGGLAGTDRLIYRYIVPTTVSGADQEKYFPRVPFYVVTDALSLILSTVNFTATVHLAACLRFNGDQGQLTYTDLQHCAMQYACANSQRSYQRIGMGNNNIEASLRNLIHSALDHIFKFPA
;
A
#
# COMPACT_ATOMS: atom_id res chain seq x y z
N MET A 1 -10.07 -23.91 15.09
CA MET A 1 -9.28 -22.68 14.99
C MET A 1 -8.79 -22.58 13.56
N ASP A 2 -8.81 -21.40 12.94
CA ASP A 2 -8.30 -21.23 11.58
C ASP A 2 -6.77 -21.33 11.57
N THR A 3 -6.14 -21.93 10.56
CA THR A 3 -4.67 -22.14 10.51
C THR A 3 -3.89 -20.84 10.71
N ALA A 4 -4.40 -19.72 10.18
CA ALA A 4 -3.78 -18.41 10.37
C ALA A 4 -3.89 -17.87 11.81
N GLU A 5 -4.99 -18.17 12.50
CA GLU A 5 -5.18 -17.78 13.90
C GLU A 5 -4.23 -18.59 14.80
N GLU A 6 -4.12 -19.89 14.54
CA GLU A 6 -3.19 -20.79 15.25
C GLU A 6 -1.73 -20.35 15.03
N LEU A 7 -1.38 -19.98 13.80
CA LEU A 7 -0.08 -19.40 13.47
C LEU A 7 0.20 -18.10 14.26
N CYS A 8 -0.76 -17.17 14.34
CA CYS A 8 -0.60 -15.95 15.13
C CYS A 8 -0.40 -16.23 16.63
N ASP A 9 -1.08 -17.24 17.18
CA ASP A 9 -0.92 -17.67 18.56
C ASP A 9 0.45 -18.29 18.81
N LYS A 10 0.90 -19.17 17.92
CA LYS A 10 2.22 -19.79 18.00
C LYS A 10 3.34 -18.76 17.85
N LEU A 11 3.24 -17.79 16.94
CA LEU A 11 4.20 -16.70 16.81
C LEU A 11 4.36 -15.89 18.09
N ILE A 12 3.25 -15.50 18.74
CA ILE A 12 3.30 -14.74 20.00
C ILE A 12 3.89 -15.58 21.14
N SER A 13 3.54 -16.86 21.23
CA SER A 13 4.10 -17.77 22.23
C SER A 13 5.60 -18.01 22.02
N TRP A 14 6.02 -18.16 20.76
CA TRP A 14 7.42 -18.34 20.38
C TRP A 14 8.27 -17.12 20.71
N LEU A 15 7.78 -15.89 20.47
CA LEU A 15 8.48 -14.66 20.87
C LEU A 15 8.75 -14.59 22.38
N ARG A 16 7.76 -14.94 23.19
CA ARG A 16 7.92 -15.02 24.65
C ARG A 16 8.91 -16.11 25.07
N LEU A 17 8.93 -17.24 24.37
CA LEU A 17 9.92 -18.29 24.64
C LEU A 17 11.34 -17.81 24.30
N ARG A 18 11.54 -17.17 23.14
CA ARG A 18 12.83 -16.59 22.74
C ARG A 18 13.35 -15.55 23.74
N GLU A 19 12.48 -14.72 24.30
CA GLU A 19 12.85 -13.79 25.38
C GLU A 19 13.37 -14.55 26.62
N ARG A 20 12.65 -15.57 27.08
CA ARG A 20 13.09 -16.41 28.21
C ARG A 20 14.40 -17.15 27.89
N CYS A 21 14.61 -17.60 26.65
CA CYS A 21 15.88 -18.20 26.24
C CYS A 21 17.03 -17.20 26.34
N ALA A 22 16.81 -15.94 25.95
CA ALA A 22 17.80 -14.88 26.12
C ALA A 22 18.14 -14.62 27.60
N ASP A 23 17.15 -14.64 28.50
CA ASP A 23 17.40 -14.57 29.94
C ASP A 23 18.31 -15.71 30.41
N GLN A 24 18.07 -16.91 29.89
CA GLN A 24 18.83 -18.07 30.29
C GLN A 24 20.26 -18.10 29.72
N LEU A 25 20.47 -17.56 28.52
CA LEU A 25 21.80 -17.29 27.98
C LEU A 25 22.59 -16.32 28.87
N LEU A 26 21.95 -15.27 29.38
CA LEU A 26 22.58 -14.32 30.32
C LEU A 26 22.92 -14.97 31.65
N ILE A 27 22.06 -15.87 32.15
CA ILE A 27 22.33 -16.66 33.36
C ILE A 27 23.56 -17.53 33.14
N LEU A 28 23.62 -18.29 32.04
CA LEU A 28 24.80 -19.11 31.70
C LEU A 28 26.07 -18.27 31.56
N ALA A 29 25.98 -17.11 30.92
CA ALA A 29 27.10 -16.20 30.79
C ALA A 29 27.58 -15.67 32.16
N LYS A 30 26.67 -15.44 33.10
CA LYS A 30 27.01 -15.03 34.47
C LYS A 30 27.73 -16.14 35.23
N GLU A 31 27.27 -17.38 35.14
CA GLU A 31 27.94 -18.52 35.78
C GLU A 31 29.36 -18.71 35.25
N LEU A 32 29.55 -18.56 33.94
CA LEU A 32 30.88 -18.60 33.33
C LEU A 32 31.79 -17.45 33.82
N ASP A 33 31.24 -16.25 33.99
CA ASP A 33 31.95 -15.09 34.59
C ASP A 33 32.41 -15.42 36.03
N GLU A 34 31.52 -16.02 36.85
CA GLU A 34 31.83 -16.41 38.22
C GLU A 34 32.94 -17.49 38.27
N ILE A 35 32.91 -18.47 37.36
CA ILE A 35 34.00 -19.44 37.19
C ILE A 35 35.30 -18.73 36.81
N GLN A 36 35.25 -17.75 35.89
CA GLN A 36 36.42 -16.97 35.51
C GLN A 36 37.02 -16.22 36.69
N ASP A 37 36.20 -15.65 37.56
CA ASP A 37 36.64 -14.92 38.75
C ASP A 37 37.25 -15.84 39.80
N ILE A 38 36.68 -17.04 40.02
CA ILE A 38 37.29 -18.08 40.88
C ILE A 38 38.67 -18.47 40.36
N VAL A 39 38.79 -18.68 39.05
CA VAL A 39 40.07 -19.03 38.41
C VAL A 39 41.08 -17.89 38.55
N ARG A 40 40.65 -16.63 38.38
CA ARG A 40 41.51 -15.45 38.59
C ARG A 40 41.95 -15.33 40.05
N ALA A 41 41.04 -15.48 41.02
CA ALA A 41 41.35 -15.41 42.44
C ALA A 41 42.32 -16.53 42.88
N THR A 42 42.11 -17.76 42.41
CA THR A 42 43.00 -18.89 42.68
C THR A 42 44.39 -18.67 42.08
N LYS A 43 44.46 -18.05 40.90
CA LYS A 43 45.72 -17.66 40.26
C LYS A 43 46.45 -16.54 41.00
N VAL A 44 45.72 -15.64 41.66
CA VAL A 44 46.28 -14.56 42.50
C VAL A 44 46.81 -15.10 43.83
N VAL A 45 46.21 -16.13 44.41
CA VAL A 45 46.71 -16.80 45.64
C VAL A 45 47.92 -17.70 45.36
N ALA A 46 48.09 -18.18 44.12
CA ALA A 46 49.25 -18.99 43.72
C ALA A 46 50.47 -18.18 43.23
N ASN A 47 50.35 -16.86 43.03
CA ASN A 47 51.45 -16.00 42.58
C ASN A 47 51.72 -14.86 43.59
N THR A 48 52.42 -15.20 44.66
CA THR A 48 53.27 -14.24 45.38
C THR A 48 54.70 -14.42 44.82
N VAL A 49 55.28 -13.33 44.32
CA VAL A 49 56.60 -13.17 43.66
C VAL A 49 56.62 -13.34 42.12
N ALA A 50 56.32 -12.26 41.40
CA ALA A 50 57.20 -11.65 40.37
C ALA A 50 56.54 -10.39 39.77
N VAL A 51 57.33 -9.32 39.65
CA VAL A 51 56.92 -7.95 39.28
C VAL A 51 57.37 -7.59 37.84
N SER A 52 56.51 -6.83 37.15
CA SER A 52 56.74 -5.99 35.93
C SER A 52 57.05 -6.72 34.61
N GLY A 53 56.60 -6.31 33.42
CA GLY A 53 55.79 -5.18 32.91
C GLY A 53 55.30 -5.60 31.50
N SER A 54 54.25 -5.07 30.89
CA SER A 54 54.08 -3.69 30.42
C SER A 54 52.69 -3.57 29.77
N LEU A 55 52.17 -2.34 29.77
CA LEU A 55 50.82 -1.94 29.39
C LEU A 55 50.74 -1.49 27.92
N ALA A 56 49.50 -1.43 27.41
CA ALA A 56 48.98 -0.79 26.17
C ALA A 56 49.08 -1.65 24.89
N VAL A 57 48.00 -1.84 24.11
CA VAL A 57 47.08 -0.81 23.57
C VAL A 57 45.61 -1.25 23.59
N ILE A 58 44.77 -0.34 24.09
CA ILE A 58 43.33 -0.24 23.87
C ILE A 58 43.12 0.49 22.53
N GLY A 59 42.24 0.01 21.65
CA GLY A 59 41.67 0.89 20.61
C GLY A 59 41.17 0.23 19.33
N SER A 60 39.85 0.32 19.14
CA SER A 60 39.09 0.30 17.88
C SER A 60 39.00 -1.02 17.08
N GLY A 61 37.77 -1.47 16.85
CA GLY A 61 37.48 -2.54 15.86
C GLY A 61 36.25 -3.40 16.12
N LEU A 62 35.30 -2.97 16.96
CA LEU A 62 34.05 -3.69 17.22
C LEU A 62 32.94 -3.02 16.42
N LEU A 63 32.56 -3.62 15.29
CA LEU A 63 31.27 -3.54 14.59
C LEU A 63 31.52 -3.87 13.11
N THR A 64 30.97 -5.00 12.62
CA THR A 64 30.40 -5.25 11.27
C THR A 64 30.56 -6.73 10.92
N LEU A 65 29.53 -7.56 11.16
CA LEU A 65 29.44 -8.92 10.59
C LEU A 65 27.97 -9.31 10.48
N CYS A 66 27.43 -9.27 9.25
CA CYS A 66 26.36 -10.15 8.72
C CYS A 66 25.91 -9.63 7.34
N THR A 67 26.49 -10.10 6.23
CA THR A 67 25.84 -10.24 4.90
C THR A 67 26.73 -11.06 3.96
N ALA A 68 26.22 -12.19 3.42
CA ALA A 68 26.98 -13.09 2.55
C ALA A 68 26.44 -13.08 1.10
N GLY A 69 27.33 -12.90 0.13
CA GLY A 69 27.13 -13.12 -1.30
C GLY A 69 28.46 -13.50 -1.97
N LEU A 70 28.47 -14.59 -2.73
CA LEU A 70 29.62 -15.38 -3.18
C LEU A 70 30.52 -14.75 -4.26
N GLY A 71 31.82 -15.01 -4.16
CA GLY A 71 32.80 -14.90 -5.25
C GLY A 71 34.22 -15.28 -4.80
N ALA A 72 34.67 -16.50 -5.08
CA ALA A 72 36.08 -16.92 -4.95
C ALA A 72 36.86 -16.52 -6.23
N PRO A 73 38.20 -16.28 -6.22
CA PRO A 73 39.18 -17.36 -5.97
C PRO A 73 40.54 -17.00 -5.30
N ALA A 74 41.04 -17.99 -4.53
CA ALA A 74 42.41 -18.55 -4.49
C ALA A 74 43.67 -17.79 -3.94
N LEU A 75 44.40 -18.56 -3.10
CA LEU A 75 45.86 -18.65 -2.84
C LEU A 75 46.57 -17.63 -1.91
N PHE A 76 47.11 -18.09 -0.78
CA PHE A 76 48.55 -18.46 -0.63
C PHE A 76 48.85 -19.07 0.75
N MET A 77 49.65 -20.14 0.76
CA MET A 77 50.27 -20.73 1.94
C MET A 77 51.43 -19.86 2.46
N ALA A 78 51.63 -19.83 3.77
CA ALA A 78 52.96 -19.79 4.38
C ALA A 78 52.89 -20.35 5.82
N VAL A 79 53.53 -21.51 6.00
CA VAL A 79 53.75 -22.24 7.25
C VAL A 79 55.09 -21.82 7.85
N GLY A 80 55.18 -21.78 9.19
CA GLY A 80 56.45 -21.75 9.95
C GLY A 80 56.37 -20.77 11.13
N GLY A 81 56.03 -21.19 12.34
CA GLY A 81 56.94 -21.74 13.37
C GLY A 81 56.86 -20.77 14.59
N THR A 82 56.92 -21.13 15.88
CA THR A 82 57.29 -22.35 16.62
C THR A 82 56.73 -22.20 18.05
N ALA A 83 56.58 -23.34 18.72
CA ALA A 83 56.05 -23.54 20.06
C ALA A 83 56.80 -22.84 21.21
N ALA A 84 56.09 -22.59 22.32
CA ALA A 84 56.59 -22.86 23.68
C ALA A 84 55.42 -23.02 24.66
N ALA A 85 55.41 -24.14 25.37
CA ALA A 85 54.39 -24.55 26.33
C ALA A 85 54.56 -23.85 27.68
N VAL A 86 53.43 -23.53 28.32
CA VAL A 86 53.26 -23.65 29.77
C VAL A 86 51.90 -24.30 30.02
N THR A 87 51.87 -25.62 29.93
CA THR A 87 50.79 -26.46 30.46
C THR A 87 51.20 -26.97 31.83
N GLY A 88 50.36 -26.72 32.83
CA GLY A 88 50.44 -27.42 34.11
C GLY A 88 49.52 -26.78 35.14
N THR A 89 48.42 -27.44 35.46
CA THR A 89 47.48 -27.23 36.59
C THR A 89 46.30 -26.24 36.45
N ALA A 90 46.26 -25.32 35.48
CA ALA A 90 45.08 -24.45 35.31
C ALA A 90 44.02 -24.98 34.32
N ALA A 91 44.45 -25.61 33.20
CA ALA A 91 43.54 -26.03 32.13
C ALA A 91 42.63 -27.22 32.51
N SER A 92 43.14 -28.18 33.30
CA SER A 92 42.34 -29.33 33.76
C SER A 92 41.23 -28.89 34.72
N THR A 93 41.50 -27.90 35.56
CA THR A 93 40.58 -27.36 36.56
C THR A 93 39.50 -26.47 35.92
N ILE A 94 39.85 -25.74 34.86
CA ILE A 94 38.89 -25.00 34.04
C ILE A 94 37.96 -25.96 33.30
N ALA A 95 38.52 -27.00 32.66
CA ALA A 95 37.73 -27.98 31.93
C ALA A 95 36.73 -28.71 32.84
N SER A 96 37.13 -29.09 34.07
CA SER A 96 36.21 -29.73 35.02
C SER A 96 35.09 -28.80 35.49
N LEU A 97 35.38 -27.53 35.76
CA LEU A 97 34.36 -26.55 36.16
C LEU A 97 33.38 -26.23 35.01
N VAL A 98 33.86 -26.21 33.77
CA VAL A 98 33.01 -26.08 32.58
C VAL A 98 32.16 -27.34 32.36
N ASP A 99 32.72 -28.54 32.58
CA ASP A 99 31.96 -29.79 32.51
C ASP A 99 30.91 -29.90 33.63
N ASP A 100 31.21 -29.39 34.84
CA ASP A 100 30.24 -29.25 35.94
C ASP A 100 29.10 -28.31 35.56
N LEU A 101 29.42 -27.14 34.96
CA LEU A 101 28.39 -26.23 34.45
C LEU A 101 27.56 -26.89 33.34
N ASN A 102 28.18 -27.65 32.45
CA ASN A 102 27.50 -28.35 31.36
C ASN A 102 26.53 -29.42 31.87
N SER A 103 26.83 -30.03 33.02
CA SER A 103 25.95 -30.99 33.72
C SER A 103 24.96 -30.32 34.69
N SER A 104 25.04 -28.99 34.88
CA SER A 104 24.23 -28.27 35.85
C SER A 104 22.73 -28.24 35.50
N SER A 105 21.90 -28.06 36.52
CA SER A 105 20.44 -27.87 36.33
C SER A 105 20.10 -26.62 35.49
N LYS A 106 20.96 -25.58 35.51
CA LYS A 106 20.78 -24.36 34.70
C LYS A 106 21.01 -24.64 33.21
N MET A 107 22.03 -25.43 32.87
CA MET A 107 22.30 -25.87 31.50
C MET A 107 21.19 -26.80 31.01
N LYS A 108 20.77 -27.77 31.84
CA LYS A 108 19.65 -28.65 31.50
C LYS A 108 18.38 -27.86 31.18
N LYS A 109 18.04 -26.86 32.00
CA LYS A 109 16.92 -25.95 31.76
C LYS A 109 17.09 -25.14 30.46
N ALA A 110 18.30 -24.66 30.17
CA ALA A 110 18.58 -23.96 28.92
C ALA A 110 18.34 -24.87 27.71
N ASN A 111 18.86 -26.10 27.74
CA ASN A 111 18.66 -27.09 26.68
C ASN A 111 17.19 -27.48 26.49
N GLU A 112 16.43 -27.64 27.59
CA GLU A 112 14.99 -27.91 27.54
C GLU A 112 14.24 -26.76 26.84
N MET A 113 14.54 -25.51 27.18
CA MET A 113 13.90 -24.34 26.56
C MET A 113 14.31 -24.15 25.10
N MET A 114 15.55 -24.49 24.74
CA MET A 114 16.03 -24.42 23.36
C MET A 114 15.42 -25.50 22.48
N LYS A 115 15.21 -26.69 23.04
CA LYS A 115 14.45 -27.75 22.36
C LYS A 115 12.99 -27.36 22.18
N GLU A 116 12.35 -26.80 23.21
CA GLU A 116 10.99 -26.25 23.08
C GLU A 116 10.95 -25.18 21.96
N ASP A 117 11.98 -24.34 21.87
CA ASP A 117 12.09 -23.29 20.85
C ASP A 117 12.22 -23.85 19.42
N GLU A 118 12.99 -24.92 19.22
CA GLU A 118 13.05 -25.68 17.96
C GLU A 118 11.68 -26.27 17.59
N GLU A 119 11.01 -26.90 18.57
CA GLU A 119 9.67 -27.48 18.39
C GLU A 119 8.65 -26.41 17.96
N TYR A 120 8.65 -25.23 18.59
CA TYR A 120 7.81 -24.08 18.15
C TYR A 120 8.17 -23.62 16.73
N GLY A 121 9.46 -23.58 16.39
CA GLY A 121 9.93 -23.20 15.06
C GLY A 121 9.39 -24.14 13.97
N ASP A 122 9.45 -25.45 14.21
CA ASP A 122 8.93 -26.47 13.30
C ASP A 122 7.40 -26.40 13.17
N GLU A 123 6.68 -26.19 14.26
CA GLU A 123 5.22 -26.02 14.24
C GLU A 123 4.81 -24.77 13.44
N ILE A 124 5.48 -23.64 13.64
CA ILE A 124 5.26 -22.41 12.87
C ILE A 124 5.53 -22.67 11.38
N GLN A 125 6.55 -23.46 11.03
CA GLN A 125 6.88 -23.81 9.63
C GLN A 125 5.76 -24.61 8.99
N ASN A 126 5.29 -25.63 9.71
CA ASN A 126 4.21 -26.49 9.28
C ASN A 126 2.92 -25.69 9.06
N LEU A 127 2.58 -24.78 9.98
CA LEU A 127 1.42 -23.91 9.86
C LEU A 127 1.54 -22.95 8.67
N LEU A 128 2.72 -22.38 8.41
CA LEU A 128 2.96 -21.53 7.25
C LEU A 128 2.85 -22.29 5.93
N ASP A 129 3.40 -23.49 5.87
CA ASP A 129 3.34 -24.31 4.66
C ASP A 129 1.93 -24.87 4.43
N GLN A 130 1.18 -25.16 5.48
CA GLN A 130 -0.24 -25.43 5.40
C GLN A 130 -1.01 -24.20 4.88
N LEU A 131 -0.72 -23.02 5.41
CA LEU A 131 -1.38 -21.78 5.00
C LEU A 131 -1.10 -21.45 3.52
N LYS A 132 0.14 -21.64 3.07
CA LYS A 132 0.53 -21.54 1.65
C LYS A 132 -0.24 -22.52 0.77
N LYS A 133 -0.33 -23.79 1.18
CA LYS A 133 -1.12 -24.80 0.46
C LYS A 133 -2.58 -24.38 0.36
N GLU A 134 -3.20 -23.93 1.45
CA GLU A 134 -4.57 -23.42 1.44
C GLU A 134 -4.76 -22.24 0.49
N VAL A 135 -3.83 -21.27 0.49
CA VAL A 135 -3.85 -20.11 -0.41
C VAL A 135 -3.70 -20.56 -1.86
N SER A 136 -2.78 -21.48 -2.17
CA SER A 136 -2.55 -22.00 -3.52
C SER A 136 -3.80 -22.68 -4.10
N CYS A 137 -4.56 -23.39 -3.26
CA CYS A 137 -5.82 -24.03 -3.66
C CYS A 137 -6.93 -23.04 -4.01
N THR A 138 -6.84 -21.78 -3.57
CA THR A 138 -7.83 -20.75 -3.89
C THR A 138 -7.63 -20.08 -5.25
N GLY A 139 -6.56 -20.43 -5.98
CA GLY A 139 -6.26 -19.87 -7.31
C GLY A 139 -5.84 -18.40 -7.28
N VAL A 140 -5.32 -17.91 -6.14
CA VAL A 140 -4.74 -16.57 -6.02
C VAL A 140 -3.38 -16.56 -6.72
N HIS A 141 -3.19 -15.64 -7.67
CA HIS A 141 -1.98 -15.56 -8.50
C HIS A 141 -0.71 -15.12 -7.75
N ASP A 142 -0.86 -14.49 -6.58
CA ASP A 142 0.23 -14.06 -5.71
C ASP A 142 0.11 -14.75 -4.35
N GLU A 143 0.87 -15.82 -4.19
CA GLU A 143 0.87 -16.65 -2.98
C GLU A 143 1.29 -15.85 -1.74
N ASP A 144 2.31 -15.00 -1.84
CA ASP A 144 2.85 -14.24 -0.71
C ASP A 144 1.84 -13.18 -0.19
N SER A 145 1.14 -12.51 -1.11
CA SER A 145 0.03 -11.60 -0.76
C SER A 145 -1.15 -12.36 -0.13
N GLY A 146 -1.47 -13.55 -0.64
CA GLY A 146 -2.53 -14.40 -0.09
C GLY A 146 -2.24 -14.92 1.31
N VAL A 147 -0.98 -15.27 1.61
CA VAL A 147 -0.56 -15.69 2.96
C VAL A 147 -0.56 -14.49 3.91
N SER A 148 -0.01 -13.35 3.50
CA SER A 148 -0.07 -12.08 4.27
C SER A 148 -1.51 -11.74 4.66
N PHE A 149 -2.43 -11.93 3.72
CA PHE A 149 -3.85 -11.72 3.90
C PHE A 149 -4.45 -12.57 5.01
N ARG A 150 -4.20 -13.88 4.99
CA ARG A 150 -4.71 -14.78 6.01
C ARG A 150 -4.09 -14.49 7.38
N ILE A 151 -2.80 -14.16 7.46
CA ILE A 151 -2.16 -13.78 8.73
C ILE A 151 -2.82 -12.53 9.33
N MET A 152 -3.04 -11.49 8.53
CA MET A 152 -3.74 -10.28 8.99
C MET A 152 -5.17 -10.58 9.44
N GLU A 153 -5.86 -11.50 8.76
CA GLU A 153 -7.18 -12.01 9.17
C GLU A 153 -7.12 -12.76 10.51
N GLY A 154 -6.09 -13.58 10.74
CA GLY A 154 -5.82 -14.22 12.03
C GLY A 154 -5.65 -13.20 13.16
N PHE A 155 -4.81 -12.18 12.95
CA PHE A 155 -4.62 -11.10 13.94
C PHE A 155 -5.91 -10.30 14.20
N ALA A 156 -6.71 -10.04 13.17
CA ALA A 156 -7.99 -9.36 13.34
C ALA A 156 -8.96 -10.20 14.19
N ARG A 157 -9.11 -11.50 13.90
CA ARG A 157 -9.97 -12.41 14.66
C ARG A 157 -9.54 -12.56 16.11
N LYS A 158 -8.24 -12.65 16.38
CA LYS A 158 -7.69 -12.70 17.75
C LYS A 158 -8.08 -11.48 18.61
N ARG A 159 -8.30 -10.33 17.97
CA ARG A 159 -8.79 -9.10 18.62
C ARG A 159 -10.33 -8.98 18.62
N ASN A 160 -11.05 -10.03 18.24
CA ASN A 160 -12.49 -10.03 18.00
C ASN A 160 -12.93 -8.95 16.99
N LEU A 161 -12.05 -8.63 16.03
CA LEU A 161 -12.34 -7.69 14.96
C LEU A 161 -12.90 -8.47 13.76
N HIS A 162 -14.21 -8.42 13.59
CA HIS A 162 -14.87 -8.91 12.37
C HIS A 162 -14.71 -7.88 11.26
N LEU A 163 -13.53 -7.85 10.65
CA LEU A 163 -13.26 -7.01 9.49
C LEU A 163 -13.70 -7.71 8.20
N PRO A 164 -14.41 -7.01 7.30
CA PRO A 164 -14.60 -7.48 5.95
C PRO A 164 -13.25 -7.80 5.29
N GLN A 165 -13.15 -8.98 4.64
CA GLN A 165 -11.92 -9.46 3.98
C GLN A 165 -11.30 -8.43 3.01
N ASN A 166 -12.10 -7.52 2.48
CA ASN A 166 -11.62 -6.48 1.59
C ASN A 166 -10.81 -5.37 2.27
N LEU A 167 -11.14 -5.01 3.51
CA LEU A 167 -10.36 -4.03 4.26
C LEU A 167 -8.98 -4.58 4.58
N ILE A 168 -8.89 -5.87 4.88
CA ILE A 168 -7.62 -6.54 5.14
C ILE A 168 -6.76 -6.59 3.85
N LYS A 169 -7.38 -6.74 2.66
CA LYS A 169 -6.66 -6.65 1.38
C LYS A 169 -6.15 -5.25 1.08
N LEU A 170 -6.96 -4.23 1.37
CA LEU A 170 -6.53 -2.85 1.22
C LEU A 170 -5.27 -2.59 2.06
N LEU A 171 -5.24 -3.09 3.29
CA LEU A 171 -4.07 -2.94 4.16
C LEU A 171 -2.78 -3.48 3.54
N ILE A 172 -2.87 -4.61 2.84
CA ILE A 172 -1.71 -5.26 2.22
C ILE A 172 -1.29 -4.55 0.95
N GLY A 173 -2.25 -4.00 0.19
CA GLY A 173 -1.99 -3.28 -1.05
C GLY A 173 -1.54 -1.83 -0.84
N VAL A 174 -1.95 -1.20 0.26
CA VAL A 174 -1.47 0.14 0.63
C VAL A 174 -0.07 -0.04 1.23
N ASN A 175 0.92 0.61 0.62
CA ASN A 175 2.24 0.85 1.23
C ASN A 175 2.08 1.78 2.44
N VAL A 176 1.32 1.37 3.45
CA VAL A 176 1.25 2.07 4.73
C VAL A 176 2.68 2.04 5.26
N VAL A 177 3.24 3.22 5.50
CA VAL A 177 4.59 3.39 6.07
C VAL A 177 4.71 2.48 7.29
N GLY A 178 5.50 1.39 7.16
CA GLY A 178 5.66 0.34 8.17
C GLY A 178 5.21 -1.07 7.75
N LEU A 179 4.17 -1.22 6.91
CA LEU A 179 3.67 -2.55 6.51
C LEU A 179 4.54 -3.32 5.50
N PRO A 180 5.23 -2.66 4.54
CA PRO A 180 6.23 -3.32 3.70
C PRO A 180 7.39 -3.85 4.54
N ILE A 181 7.77 -3.13 5.60
CA ILE A 181 8.77 -3.58 6.58
C ILE A 181 8.22 -4.78 7.34
N VAL A 182 6.96 -4.78 7.77
CA VAL A 182 6.30 -5.93 8.41
C VAL A 182 6.25 -7.16 7.49
N GLN A 183 5.84 -7.02 6.22
CA GLN A 183 5.85 -8.14 5.27
C GLN A 183 7.27 -8.65 5.03
N GLN A 184 8.24 -7.75 4.88
CA GLN A 184 9.63 -8.12 4.67
C GLN A 184 10.23 -8.77 5.93
N VAL A 185 9.96 -8.26 7.13
CA VAL A 185 10.47 -8.78 8.41
C VAL A 185 9.77 -10.09 8.78
N MET A 186 8.43 -10.17 8.68
CA MET A 186 7.68 -11.39 9.01
C MET A 186 7.83 -12.50 7.97
N PHE A 187 7.97 -12.22 6.66
CA PHE A 187 8.11 -13.29 5.68
C PHE A 187 9.54 -13.58 5.29
N SER A 188 10.36 -12.56 5.01
CA SER A 188 11.74 -12.81 4.61
C SER A 188 12.63 -13.14 5.81
N GLY A 189 12.38 -12.53 6.97
CA GLY A 189 13.06 -12.86 8.23
C GLY A 189 12.71 -14.27 8.70
N LEU A 190 11.42 -14.62 8.74
CA LEU A 190 10.96 -15.91 9.21
C LEU A 190 11.32 -17.04 8.21
N LYS A 191 11.11 -16.85 6.90
CA LYS A 191 11.55 -17.82 5.86
C LYS A 191 13.06 -18.05 5.87
N LYS A 192 13.88 -17.02 6.11
CA LYS A 192 15.35 -17.18 6.24
C LYS A 192 15.75 -17.83 7.56
N SER A 193 15.10 -17.44 8.66
CA SER A 193 15.30 -18.00 10.00
C SER A 193 15.02 -19.49 10.04
N MET A 194 13.93 -19.92 9.39
CA MET A 194 13.45 -21.29 9.44
C MET A 194 14.16 -22.20 8.43
N LYS A 195 14.59 -21.67 7.27
CA LYS A 195 15.45 -22.41 6.35
C LYS A 195 16.85 -22.64 6.94
N GLY A 196 17.32 -21.74 7.81
CA GLY A 196 18.55 -21.90 8.58
C GLY A 196 18.48 -22.96 9.67
N LEU A 197 17.28 -23.21 10.24
CA LEU A 197 17.02 -24.28 11.21
C LEU A 197 17.03 -25.68 10.59
N VAL A 198 16.62 -25.82 9.32
CA VAL A 198 16.46 -27.14 8.66
C VAL A 198 17.69 -27.57 7.86
N SER A 199 18.57 -26.65 7.45
CA SER A 199 19.83 -27.03 6.82
C SER A 199 20.92 -27.21 7.89
N ASN A 200 21.34 -28.45 8.12
CA ASN A 200 22.58 -28.78 8.81
C ASN A 200 23.77 -28.02 8.20
N LEU A 201 24.04 -26.80 8.67
CA LEU A 201 25.21 -26.04 8.31
C LEU A 201 26.31 -26.44 9.28
N ALA A 202 26.81 -27.64 9.02
CA ALA A 202 27.97 -28.24 9.65
C ALA A 202 29.10 -27.20 9.81
N LEU A 203 29.43 -26.89 11.07
CA LEU A 203 30.77 -26.77 11.68
C LEU A 203 31.91 -26.02 10.95
N THR A 204 31.67 -25.40 9.80
CA THR A 204 32.73 -24.88 8.91
C THR A 204 32.85 -23.36 8.99
N GLY A 205 31.89 -22.68 9.64
CA GLY A 205 31.89 -21.22 9.79
C GLY A 205 32.81 -20.70 10.91
N LEU A 206 33.05 -21.47 11.98
CA LEU A 206 33.75 -20.95 13.16
C LEU A 206 35.29 -20.96 13.05
N LYS A 207 35.88 -21.65 12.07
CA LYS A 207 37.34 -21.77 11.91
C LYS A 207 37.94 -20.96 10.75
N ALA A 208 37.15 -20.33 9.88
CA ALA A 208 37.64 -19.78 8.60
C ALA A 208 37.58 -18.25 8.43
N THR A 209 37.16 -17.47 9.42
CA THR A 209 37.08 -16.00 9.31
C THR A 209 38.17 -15.29 10.11
N ALA A 210 39.43 -15.56 9.78
CA ALA A 210 40.56 -14.79 10.29
C ALA A 210 41.08 -13.71 9.32
N LYS A 211 40.67 -13.66 8.05
CA LYS A 211 41.19 -12.66 7.09
C LYS A 211 40.19 -12.23 6.01
N GLY A 212 39.67 -11.01 6.14
CA GLY A 212 39.21 -10.16 5.03
C GLY A 212 37.69 -10.05 4.79
N MET A 213 37.11 -8.84 4.90
CA MET A 213 35.74 -8.52 4.45
C MET A 213 35.55 -7.05 4.04
N THR A 214 34.72 -6.83 3.02
CA THR A 214 34.17 -5.53 2.59
C THR A 214 32.63 -5.56 2.54
N LYS A 215 32.03 -4.57 3.25
CA LYS A 215 30.65 -3.96 3.30
C LYS A 215 29.46 -4.53 2.50
N VAL A 216 28.26 -4.61 3.14
CA VAL A 216 27.01 -3.83 2.85
C VAL A 216 25.91 -4.07 3.94
N VAL A 217 25.07 -3.05 4.14
CA VAL A 217 24.14 -2.66 5.23
C VAL A 217 22.71 -3.28 5.17
N GLY A 218 22.10 -3.56 6.35
CA GLY A 218 20.67 -3.30 6.65
C GLY A 218 19.68 -4.48 6.86
N GLY A 219 19.25 -4.71 8.12
CA GLY A 219 17.91 -5.20 8.52
C GLY A 219 17.54 -6.70 8.34
N ALA A 220 17.02 -7.32 9.40
CA ALA A 220 16.27 -8.59 9.44
C ALA A 220 17.01 -9.96 9.53
N ILE A 221 18.11 -10.08 10.30
CA ILE A 221 18.79 -11.39 10.49
C ILE A 221 19.18 -11.63 11.97
N GLY A 222 18.21 -11.63 12.89
CA GLY A 222 18.43 -11.87 14.33
C GLY A 222 17.97 -13.24 14.86
N LEU A 223 17.02 -13.91 14.19
CA LEU A 223 16.36 -15.12 14.74
C LEU A 223 16.87 -16.45 14.17
N ALA A 224 17.75 -16.41 13.17
CA ALA A 224 18.17 -17.58 12.39
C ALA A 224 19.17 -18.52 13.09
N PHE A 225 19.44 -18.32 14.38
CA PHE A 225 20.40 -19.14 15.12
C PHE A 225 19.70 -20.29 15.84
N SER A 226 20.22 -21.49 15.61
CA SER A 226 20.05 -22.64 16.51
C SER A 226 20.64 -22.26 17.88
N LEU A 227 19.78 -22.13 18.89
CA LEU A 227 20.20 -21.72 20.23
C LEU A 227 21.03 -22.81 20.92
N THR A 228 20.70 -24.07 20.63
CA THR A 228 21.44 -25.26 21.05
C THR A 228 22.89 -25.22 20.53
N ASP A 229 23.09 -24.98 19.23
CA ASP A 229 24.44 -24.89 18.64
C ASP A 229 25.26 -23.74 19.24
N LEU A 230 24.61 -22.59 19.47
CA LEU A 230 25.23 -21.43 20.08
C LEU A 230 25.73 -21.73 21.50
N VAL A 231 24.90 -22.37 22.33
CA VAL A 231 25.28 -22.74 23.70
C VAL A 231 26.38 -23.78 23.69
N GLN A 232 26.26 -24.83 22.87
CA GLN A 232 27.27 -25.88 22.78
C GLN A 232 28.63 -25.29 22.35
N THR A 233 28.63 -24.45 21.30
CA THR A 233 29.83 -23.77 20.81
C THR A 233 30.45 -22.87 21.89
N SER A 234 29.61 -22.14 22.64
CA SER A 234 30.09 -21.29 23.73
C SER A 234 30.70 -22.11 24.87
N MET A 235 30.13 -23.27 25.21
CA MET A 235 30.71 -24.17 26.21
C MET A 235 32.03 -24.79 25.75
N GLU A 236 32.17 -25.12 24.47
CA GLU A 236 33.44 -25.57 23.90
C GLU A 236 34.50 -24.48 23.93
N LEU A 237 34.13 -23.24 23.55
CA LEU A 237 35.01 -22.07 23.67
C LEU A 237 35.42 -21.82 25.11
N ALA A 238 34.52 -21.99 26.09
CA ALA A 238 34.83 -21.77 27.50
C ALA A 238 35.95 -22.68 28.03
N LYS A 239 36.20 -23.83 27.39
CA LYS A 239 37.33 -24.71 27.74
C LYS A 239 38.69 -24.09 27.40
N GLY A 240 38.74 -23.17 26.44
CA GLY A 240 39.96 -22.45 26.02
C GLY A 240 39.99 -20.98 26.43
N ASP A 241 38.87 -20.28 26.28
CA ASP A 241 38.68 -18.87 26.61
C ASP A 241 37.26 -18.62 27.14
N ILE A 242 37.13 -18.64 28.47
CA ILE A 242 35.87 -18.33 29.17
C ILE A 242 35.37 -16.92 28.82
N SER A 243 36.27 -15.94 28.63
CA SER A 243 35.87 -14.57 28.34
C SER A 243 35.16 -14.46 26.99
N GLU A 244 35.66 -15.19 25.99
CA GLU A 244 35.06 -15.23 24.66
C GLU A 244 33.69 -15.89 24.70
N ALA A 245 33.54 -17.01 25.42
CA ALA A 245 32.26 -17.68 25.62
C ALA A 245 31.21 -16.79 26.33
N VAL A 246 31.59 -16.13 27.43
CA VAL A 246 30.74 -15.19 28.16
C VAL A 246 30.27 -14.06 27.23
N ARG A 247 31.19 -13.49 26.46
CA ARG A 247 30.87 -12.41 25.50
C ARG A 247 29.93 -12.89 24.40
N GLY A 248 30.15 -14.09 23.86
CA GLY A 248 29.30 -14.69 22.83
C GLY A 248 27.86 -14.90 23.31
N LEU A 249 27.68 -15.49 24.50
CA LEU A 249 26.36 -15.70 25.10
C LEU A 249 25.64 -14.37 25.40
N LYS A 250 26.35 -13.38 25.96
CA LYS A 250 25.79 -12.04 26.23
C LYS A 250 25.36 -11.35 24.93
N ASP A 251 26.22 -11.33 23.91
CA ASP A 251 25.92 -10.71 22.60
C ASP A 251 24.71 -11.37 21.92
N ALA A 252 24.64 -12.69 21.91
CA ALA A 252 23.51 -13.41 21.36
C ALA A 252 22.20 -13.15 22.12
N ALA A 253 22.23 -13.15 23.46
CA ALA A 253 21.07 -12.82 24.26
C ALA A 253 20.54 -11.39 23.96
N TYR A 254 21.45 -10.43 23.83
CA TYR A 254 21.07 -9.05 23.48
C TYR A 254 20.47 -8.96 22.08
N LYS A 255 21.04 -9.64 21.08
CA LYS A 255 20.49 -9.69 19.72
C LYS A 255 19.13 -10.36 19.65
N ILE A 256 18.91 -11.45 20.39
CA ILE A 256 17.60 -12.11 20.47
C ILE A 256 16.58 -11.15 21.08
N ARG A 257 16.90 -10.49 22.20
CA ARG A 257 16.01 -9.50 22.83
C ARG A 257 15.69 -8.33 21.89
N GLU A 258 16.68 -7.82 21.17
CA GLU A 258 16.47 -6.75 20.20
C GLU A 258 15.51 -7.18 19.09
N ALA A 259 15.70 -8.39 18.53
CA ALA A 259 14.84 -8.94 17.50
C ALA A 259 13.41 -9.25 18.00
N VAL A 260 13.27 -9.80 19.21
CA VAL A 260 11.96 -10.03 19.84
C VAL A 260 11.22 -8.71 20.02
N ARG A 261 11.90 -7.69 20.57
CA ARG A 261 11.32 -6.36 20.78
C ARG A 261 10.85 -5.73 19.46
N GLU A 262 11.66 -5.79 18.41
CA GLU A 262 11.28 -5.28 17.08
C GLU A 262 10.06 -6.02 16.52
N MET A 263 9.99 -7.35 16.67
CA MET A 263 8.86 -8.13 16.19
C MET A 263 7.58 -7.87 17.01
N GLU A 264 7.68 -7.74 18.33
CA GLU A 264 6.55 -7.35 19.18
C GLU A 264 6.02 -5.95 18.84
N GLU A 265 6.91 -4.98 18.61
CA GLU A 265 6.54 -3.64 18.14
C GLU A 265 5.79 -3.71 16.81
N ASN A 266 6.29 -4.50 15.85
CA ASN A 266 5.64 -4.71 14.57
C ASN A 266 4.24 -5.36 14.69
N ILE A 267 4.10 -6.40 15.53
CA ILE A 267 2.79 -7.04 15.81
C ILE A 267 1.82 -6.04 16.45
N ASN A 268 2.30 -5.25 17.41
CA ASN A 268 1.49 -4.23 18.07
C ASN A 268 1.04 -3.14 17.08
N ASN A 269 1.92 -2.71 16.17
CA ASN A 269 1.60 -1.76 15.11
C ASN A 269 0.51 -2.29 14.17
N ILE A 270 0.62 -3.56 13.74
CA ILE A 270 -0.42 -4.23 12.93
C ILE A 270 -1.76 -4.22 13.65
N GLN A 271 -1.76 -4.61 14.93
CA GLN A 271 -2.98 -4.68 15.73
C GLN A 271 -3.62 -3.30 15.89
N GLN A 272 -2.82 -2.26 16.15
CA GLN A 272 -3.31 -0.89 16.22
C GLN A 272 -3.94 -0.44 14.90
N VAL A 273 -3.31 -0.72 13.76
CA VAL A 273 -3.84 -0.39 12.43
C VAL A 273 -5.17 -1.12 12.16
N LEU A 274 -5.27 -2.40 12.51
CA LEU A 274 -6.51 -3.18 12.39
C LEU A 274 -7.64 -2.59 13.25
N GLU A 275 -7.33 -2.17 14.48
CA GLU A 275 -8.29 -1.52 15.37
C GLU A 275 -8.76 -0.16 14.82
N GLU A 276 -7.85 0.67 14.31
CA GLU A 276 -8.18 1.95 13.69
C GLU A 276 -9.11 1.77 12.49
N ILE A 277 -8.80 0.83 11.59
CA ILE A 277 -9.64 0.53 10.43
C ILE A 277 -10.99 -0.03 10.83
N SER A 278 -11.05 -0.89 11.86
CA SER A 278 -12.32 -1.37 12.39
C SER A 278 -13.21 -0.22 12.86
N LYS A 279 -12.63 0.77 13.55
CA LYS A 279 -13.36 1.95 14.00
C LYS A 279 -13.85 2.77 12.80
N VAL A 280 -13.01 3.02 11.80
CA VAL A 280 -13.36 3.79 10.59
C VAL A 280 -14.46 3.08 9.81
N TRP A 281 -14.37 1.77 9.66
CA TRP A 281 -15.41 0.99 8.97
C TRP A 281 -16.75 1.07 9.69
N LYS A 282 -16.77 0.88 11.02
CA LYS A 282 -17.98 1.09 11.83
C LYS A 282 -18.52 2.52 11.70
N ALA A 283 -17.64 3.50 11.53
CA ALA A 283 -18.04 4.88 11.31
C ALA A 283 -18.69 5.09 9.94
N ILE A 284 -18.10 4.55 8.86
CA ILE A 284 -18.69 4.56 7.51
C ILE A 284 -20.05 3.87 7.53
N ASP A 285 -20.17 2.74 8.22
CA ASP A 285 -21.44 1.99 8.34
C ASP A 285 -22.55 2.78 9.06
N LYS A 286 -22.18 3.62 10.03
CA LYS A 286 -23.11 4.53 10.72
C LYS A 286 -23.46 5.79 9.91
N LEU A 287 -22.64 6.15 8.94
CA LEU A 287 -22.82 7.35 8.14
C LEU A 287 -23.97 7.15 7.12
N ASN A 288 -25.14 7.74 7.39
CA ASN A 288 -26.38 7.43 6.63
C ASN A 288 -27.15 8.67 6.14
N TYR A 289 -26.65 9.89 6.36
CA TYR A 289 -27.33 11.11 5.96
C TYR A 289 -26.32 12.18 5.56
N PHE A 290 -26.72 13.08 4.67
CA PHE A 290 -25.94 14.26 4.32
C PHE A 290 -25.97 15.26 5.48
N SER A 291 -24.83 15.88 5.77
CA SER A 291 -24.69 16.81 6.90
C SER A 291 -23.78 17.98 6.52
N ASN A 292 -24.03 19.11 7.18
CA ASN A 292 -23.17 20.29 7.14
C ASN A 292 -22.35 20.44 8.45
N ARG A 293 -22.27 19.37 9.23
CA ARG A 293 -21.48 19.29 10.46
C ARG A 293 -20.72 17.98 10.51
N VAL A 294 -19.48 18.05 10.99
CA VAL A 294 -18.63 16.89 11.24
C VAL A 294 -18.84 16.43 12.69
N ASP A 295 -19.57 15.33 12.88
CA ASP A 295 -19.70 14.68 14.19
C ASP A 295 -18.46 13.84 14.53
N SER A 296 -18.48 13.15 15.67
CA SER A 296 -17.35 12.28 16.08
C SER A 296 -17.09 11.14 15.09
N THR A 297 -18.13 10.62 14.45
CA THR A 297 -18.05 9.59 13.40
C THR A 297 -17.34 10.13 12.16
N GLY A 298 -17.77 11.31 11.70
CA GLY A 298 -17.17 12.03 10.58
C GLY A 298 -15.71 12.36 10.84
N LYS A 299 -15.37 12.87 12.04
CA LYS A 299 -13.98 13.18 12.41
C LYS A 299 -13.07 11.98 12.28
N LEU A 300 -13.53 10.79 12.66
CA LEU A 300 -12.74 9.57 12.53
C LEU A 300 -12.43 9.23 11.06
N ILE A 301 -13.41 9.38 10.17
CA ILE A 301 -13.24 9.15 8.73
C ILE A 301 -12.29 10.20 8.13
N ILE A 302 -12.44 11.47 8.49
CA ILE A 302 -11.56 12.55 8.03
C ILE A 302 -10.11 12.33 8.50
N SER A 303 -9.91 11.99 9.78
CA SER A 303 -8.59 11.68 10.31
C SER A 303 -7.94 10.51 9.58
N HIS A 304 -8.72 9.48 9.23
CA HIS A 304 -8.23 8.37 8.42
C HIS A 304 -7.83 8.81 7.01
N ALA A 305 -8.69 9.56 6.31
CA ALA A 305 -8.39 10.08 4.98
C ALA A 305 -7.10 10.91 4.97
N LYS A 306 -6.92 11.81 5.95
CA LYS A 306 -5.70 12.63 6.07
C LYS A 306 -4.45 11.80 6.42
N LYS A 307 -4.58 10.78 7.27
CA LYS A 307 -3.45 9.95 7.71
C LYS A 307 -2.91 9.05 6.60
N TYR A 308 -3.79 8.52 5.75
CA TYR A 308 -3.43 7.51 4.75
C TYR A 308 -3.43 8.03 3.30
N SER A 309 -3.88 9.26 3.06
CA SER A 309 -3.76 9.89 1.74
C SER A 309 -2.30 10.20 1.41
N THR A 310 -1.86 9.76 0.23
CA THR A 310 -0.59 10.20 -0.39
C THR A 310 -0.72 11.55 -1.08
N ASN A 311 -1.94 12.06 -1.23
CA ASN A 311 -2.25 13.33 -1.87
C ASN A 311 -2.24 14.46 -0.82
N SER A 312 -1.17 15.24 -0.80
CA SER A 312 -1.02 16.40 0.08
C SER A 312 -2.10 17.47 -0.16
N HIS A 313 -2.56 17.64 -1.40
CA HIS A 313 -3.64 18.58 -1.72
C HIS A 313 -4.96 18.18 -1.07
N LEU A 314 -5.26 16.89 -1.00
CA LEU A 314 -6.43 16.41 -0.25
C LEU A 314 -6.29 16.73 1.23
N CYS A 315 -5.13 16.48 1.83
CA CYS A 315 -4.91 16.75 3.26
C CYS A 315 -5.12 18.24 3.59
N THR A 316 -4.56 19.15 2.78
CA THR A 316 -4.77 20.59 2.93
C THR A 316 -6.22 20.99 2.67
N TRP A 317 -6.87 20.41 1.66
CA TRP A 317 -8.27 20.70 1.38
C TRP A 317 -9.19 20.31 2.54
N LEU A 318 -8.87 19.21 3.24
CA LEU A 318 -9.58 18.73 4.43
C LEU A 318 -9.24 19.48 5.73
N ASP A 319 -8.38 20.50 5.71
CA ASP A 319 -8.16 21.37 6.88
C ASP A 319 -9.36 22.32 7.13
N ASP A 320 -10.18 22.58 6.12
CA ASP A 320 -11.40 23.38 6.25
C ASP A 320 -12.61 22.50 6.67
N ASP A 321 -13.31 22.90 7.73
CA ASP A 321 -14.44 22.16 8.29
C ASP A 321 -15.63 21.99 7.31
N LYS A 322 -15.85 22.96 6.41
CA LYS A 322 -16.90 22.85 5.37
C LYS A 322 -16.50 21.81 4.34
N ASN A 323 -15.23 21.81 3.93
CA ASN A 323 -14.70 20.80 3.00
C ASN A 323 -14.78 19.39 3.60
N GLN A 324 -14.51 19.23 4.89
CA GLN A 324 -14.72 17.94 5.58
C GLN A 324 -16.17 17.46 5.49
N CYS A 325 -17.16 18.35 5.68
CA CYS A 325 -18.57 17.99 5.51
C CYS A 325 -18.87 17.53 4.08
N VAL A 326 -18.35 18.26 3.08
CA VAL A 326 -18.53 17.93 1.67
C VAL A 326 -17.90 16.57 1.33
N TYR A 327 -16.70 16.27 1.83
CA TYR A 327 -16.08 14.95 1.69
C TYR A 327 -16.97 13.84 2.23
N LEU A 328 -17.48 13.99 3.46
CA LEU A 328 -18.35 13.01 4.09
C LEU A 328 -19.66 12.82 3.31
N ASN A 329 -20.22 13.88 2.73
CA ASN A 329 -21.39 13.77 1.87
C ASN A 329 -21.12 12.91 0.63
N HIS A 330 -19.93 13.00 0.04
CA HIS A 330 -19.54 12.11 -1.06
C HIS A 330 -19.38 10.66 -0.58
N VAL A 331 -18.80 10.43 0.61
CA VAL A 331 -18.72 9.10 1.22
C VAL A 331 -20.11 8.50 1.41
N VAL A 332 -21.08 9.27 1.93
CA VAL A 332 -22.49 8.85 2.05
C VAL A 332 -23.09 8.53 0.70
N LEU A 333 -22.90 9.40 -0.28
CA LEU A 333 -23.47 9.26 -1.61
C LEU A 333 -22.97 7.99 -2.29
N PHE A 334 -21.67 7.72 -2.24
CA PHE A 334 -21.09 6.49 -2.78
C PHE A 334 -21.53 5.26 -2.00
N LYS A 335 -21.56 5.32 -0.65
CA LYS A 335 -22.07 4.22 0.16
C LYS A 335 -23.49 3.84 -0.26
N TRP A 336 -24.38 4.82 -0.38
CA TRP A 336 -25.75 4.60 -0.82
C TRP A 336 -25.79 3.95 -2.21
N TYR A 337 -25.02 4.47 -3.16
CA TYR A 337 -24.95 3.92 -4.52
C TYR A 337 -24.48 2.45 -4.54
N PHE A 338 -23.40 2.12 -3.82
CA PHE A 338 -22.90 0.75 -3.75
C PHE A 338 -23.80 -0.20 -2.95
N GLN A 339 -24.58 0.31 -1.99
CA GLN A 339 -25.62 -0.48 -1.32
C GLN A 339 -26.74 -0.86 -2.30
N GLN A 340 -27.20 0.07 -3.13
CA GLN A 340 -28.20 -0.22 -4.18
C GLN A 340 -27.66 -1.25 -5.19
N LEU A 341 -26.44 -1.05 -5.68
CA LEU A 341 -25.78 -2.02 -6.57
C LEU A 341 -25.61 -3.40 -5.92
N ARG A 342 -25.36 -3.47 -4.62
CA ARG A 342 -25.23 -4.76 -3.92
C ARG A 342 -26.54 -5.55 -3.92
N LEU A 343 -27.68 -4.86 -3.82
CA LEU A 343 -29.01 -5.45 -3.92
C LEU A 343 -29.29 -5.98 -5.33
N GLU A 344 -28.95 -5.21 -6.36
CA GLU A 344 -29.10 -5.61 -7.76
C GLU A 344 -28.14 -6.76 -8.13
N THR A 345 -26.91 -6.75 -7.62
CA THR A 345 -25.89 -7.77 -7.92
C THR A 345 -26.02 -9.05 -7.09
N GLU A 346 -26.67 -9.09 -5.92
CA GLU A 346 -27.04 -10.37 -5.28
C GLU A 346 -27.85 -11.27 -6.23
N LEU A 347 -28.63 -10.68 -7.15
CA LEU A 347 -29.34 -11.41 -8.20
C LEU A 347 -28.41 -11.91 -9.32
N GLU A 348 -27.29 -11.24 -9.59
CA GLU A 348 -26.28 -11.61 -10.61
C GLU A 348 -25.09 -12.44 -10.07
N LYS A 349 -24.98 -12.61 -8.74
CA LYS A 349 -23.81 -13.13 -8.02
C LYS A 349 -23.33 -14.55 -8.38
N LYS A 350 -24.06 -15.28 -9.22
CA LYS A 350 -23.60 -16.58 -9.77
C LYS A 350 -22.58 -16.43 -10.91
N ARG A 351 -22.48 -15.29 -11.62
CA ARG A 351 -21.62 -15.15 -12.83
C ARG A 351 -20.30 -14.39 -12.64
N ARG A 352 -20.18 -13.47 -11.69
CA ARG A 352 -19.08 -12.47 -11.63
C ARG A 352 -18.00 -12.68 -10.57
N ARG A 353 -17.93 -13.85 -9.91
CA ARG A 353 -16.97 -14.16 -8.81
C ARG A 353 -15.47 -13.99 -9.15
N ARG A 354 -15.10 -13.69 -10.41
CA ARG A 354 -13.71 -13.61 -10.87
C ARG A 354 -13.15 -12.21 -11.12
N LYS A 355 -13.96 -11.13 -11.22
CA LYS A 355 -13.42 -9.78 -11.47
C LYS A 355 -13.78 -8.84 -10.32
N ARG A 356 -12.78 -8.54 -9.47
CA ARG A 356 -12.82 -7.50 -8.42
C ARG A 356 -12.53 -6.10 -8.97
N HIS A 357 -12.24 -5.99 -10.26
CA HIS A 357 -12.03 -4.74 -10.95
C HIS A 357 -13.31 -4.36 -11.71
N VAL A 358 -13.78 -3.11 -11.55
CA VAL A 358 -14.96 -2.58 -12.22
C VAL A 358 -14.62 -1.34 -13.04
N HIS A 359 -15.36 -1.12 -14.12
CA HIS A 359 -15.30 0.14 -14.86
C HIS A 359 -16.44 1.03 -14.38
N ILE A 360 -16.12 2.21 -13.84
CA ILE A 360 -17.13 3.17 -13.37
C ILE A 360 -17.16 4.35 -14.35
N VAL A 361 -18.26 4.57 -15.04
CA VAL A 361 -18.46 5.79 -15.83
C VAL A 361 -19.06 6.86 -14.93
N PHE A 362 -18.29 7.88 -14.63
CA PHE A 362 -18.68 9.00 -13.80
C PHE A 362 -19.17 10.15 -14.69
N VAL A 363 -20.50 10.32 -14.76
CA VAL A 363 -21.16 11.36 -15.57
C VAL A 363 -21.44 12.57 -14.70
N ALA A 364 -20.86 13.72 -15.02
CA ALA A 364 -20.98 14.93 -14.22
C ALA A 364 -20.81 16.20 -15.07
N HIS A 365 -21.22 17.34 -14.51
CA HIS A 365 -20.69 18.60 -15.00
C HIS A 365 -19.24 18.75 -14.56
N GLY A 366 -18.45 19.39 -15.41
CA GLY A 366 -17.04 19.59 -15.13
C GLY A 366 -16.48 20.84 -15.75
N SER A 367 -15.27 21.16 -15.31
CA SER A 367 -14.50 22.33 -15.71
C SER A 367 -13.05 22.15 -15.26
N THR A 368 -12.15 22.93 -15.83
CA THR A 368 -10.76 22.99 -15.40
C THR A 368 -10.43 24.36 -14.80
N SER A 369 -9.40 24.39 -13.96
CA SER A 369 -8.81 25.62 -13.43
C SER A 369 -7.35 25.75 -13.88
N PRO A 370 -6.74 26.94 -13.75
CA PRO A 370 -5.34 27.17 -14.12
C PRO A 370 -4.34 26.47 -13.20
N HIS A 371 -4.78 25.92 -12.07
CA HIS A 371 -3.89 25.26 -11.11
C HIS A 371 -3.59 23.85 -11.59
N PHE A 372 -2.30 23.50 -11.68
CA PHE A 372 -1.88 22.18 -12.08
C PHE A 372 -1.60 21.28 -10.87
N LEU A 373 -1.93 20.00 -11.00
CA LEU A 373 -1.76 18.97 -9.98
C LEU A 373 -1.09 17.74 -10.60
N PRO A 374 -0.26 16.98 -9.87
CA PRO A 374 0.19 15.68 -10.35
C PRO A 374 -0.99 14.77 -10.69
N ALA A 375 -0.95 14.08 -11.83
CA ALA A 375 -2.02 13.16 -12.24
C ALA A 375 -2.30 12.05 -11.20
N SER A 376 -1.27 11.66 -10.45
CA SER A 376 -1.36 10.72 -9.32
C SER A 376 -2.33 11.17 -8.22
N CYS A 377 -2.68 12.45 -8.14
CA CYS A 377 -3.71 12.94 -7.22
C CYS A 377 -5.10 12.37 -7.51
N LEU A 378 -5.36 11.91 -8.74
CA LEU A 378 -6.60 11.26 -9.17
C LEU A 378 -6.56 9.73 -9.01
N LEU A 379 -5.46 9.16 -8.50
CA LEU A 379 -5.23 7.72 -8.37
C LEU A 379 -5.04 7.29 -6.91
N PRO A 380 -6.06 7.51 -6.04
CA PRO A 380 -6.05 6.94 -4.70
C PRO A 380 -6.07 5.40 -4.77
N PRO A 381 -5.75 4.67 -3.68
CA PRO A 381 -5.35 3.26 -3.74
C PRO A 381 -6.32 2.27 -4.41
N ALA A 382 -7.63 2.51 -4.41
CA ALA A 382 -8.61 1.64 -5.07
C ALA A 382 -8.99 2.08 -6.50
N ILE A 383 -8.37 3.14 -7.02
CA ILE A 383 -8.55 3.65 -8.38
C ILE A 383 -7.31 3.30 -9.20
N ASP A 384 -7.44 2.28 -10.04
CA ASP A 384 -6.33 1.77 -10.84
C ASP A 384 -5.94 2.73 -11.97
N ASP A 385 -6.92 3.44 -12.53
CA ASP A 385 -6.74 4.42 -13.59
C ASP A 385 -7.94 5.38 -13.65
N VAL A 386 -7.73 6.58 -14.20
CA VAL A 386 -8.76 7.53 -14.56
C VAL A 386 -8.62 7.84 -16.04
N ILE A 387 -9.69 7.63 -16.80
CA ILE A 387 -9.75 7.84 -18.25
C ILE A 387 -10.60 9.07 -18.54
N LEU A 388 -9.99 10.08 -19.16
CA LEU A 388 -10.64 11.31 -19.61
C LEU A 388 -11.13 11.16 -21.05
N TYR A 389 -12.41 11.42 -21.30
CA TYR A 389 -12.93 11.38 -22.68
C TYR A 389 -12.83 12.73 -23.37
N SER A 390 -13.10 13.79 -22.62
CA SER A 390 -12.98 15.17 -23.07
C SER A 390 -11.53 15.62 -22.96
N PRO A 391 -10.90 16.16 -24.01
CA PRO A 391 -9.66 16.90 -23.83
C PRO A 391 -9.90 18.19 -23.07
N TRP A 392 -8.83 18.82 -22.62
CA TRP A 392 -8.96 20.11 -21.94
C TRP A 392 -9.62 21.16 -22.85
N ASN A 393 -10.46 22.00 -22.26
CA ASN A 393 -11.32 22.97 -22.92
C ASN A 393 -12.42 22.36 -23.83
N CYS A 394 -12.70 21.06 -23.70
CA CYS A 394 -13.78 20.41 -24.42
C CYS A 394 -15.11 20.45 -23.66
N VAL A 395 -16.20 20.62 -24.41
CA VAL A 395 -17.57 20.45 -23.92
C VAL A 395 -18.20 19.21 -24.54
N ILE A 396 -19.01 18.51 -23.75
CA ILE A 396 -19.78 17.35 -24.19
C ILE A 396 -21.26 17.61 -23.92
N ASN A 397 -22.13 17.01 -24.71
CA ASN A 397 -23.58 17.03 -24.50
C ASN A 397 -24.05 15.69 -23.91
N ALA A 398 -25.36 15.58 -23.62
CA ALA A 398 -25.94 14.34 -23.09
C ALA A 398 -25.76 13.13 -24.02
N GLU A 399 -25.78 13.34 -25.34
CA GLU A 399 -25.62 12.27 -26.33
C GLU A 399 -24.24 11.64 -26.26
N VAL A 400 -23.22 12.50 -26.17
CA VAL A 400 -21.83 12.08 -26.02
C VAL A 400 -21.63 11.43 -24.65
N ALA A 401 -22.17 12.01 -23.58
CA ALA A 401 -22.11 11.39 -22.25
C ALA A 401 -22.76 10.00 -22.26
N TYR A 402 -23.91 9.82 -22.93
CA TYR A 402 -24.57 8.53 -23.06
C TYR A 402 -23.76 7.56 -23.94
N GLY A 403 -23.15 8.04 -25.03
CA GLY A 403 -22.25 7.25 -25.85
C GLY A 403 -21.06 6.69 -25.05
N ILE A 404 -20.46 7.52 -24.18
CA ILE A 404 -19.38 7.08 -23.26
C ILE A 404 -19.90 6.07 -22.24
N ALA A 405 -21.05 6.37 -21.61
CA ALA A 405 -21.67 5.52 -20.60
C ALA A 405 -22.03 4.13 -21.15
N SER A 406 -22.59 4.09 -22.36
CA SER A 406 -22.92 2.87 -23.09
C SER A 406 -21.72 2.21 -23.77
N GLY A 407 -20.52 2.77 -23.67
CA GLY A 407 -19.31 2.24 -24.30
C GLY A 407 -19.30 2.31 -25.84
N LYS A 408 -20.26 3.01 -26.44
CA LYS A 408 -20.34 3.29 -27.89
C LYS A 408 -19.36 4.37 -28.34
N ILE A 409 -18.83 5.14 -27.40
CA ILE A 409 -17.69 6.04 -27.61
C ILE A 409 -16.58 5.51 -26.71
N GLN A 410 -15.49 5.03 -27.31
CA GLN A 410 -14.20 4.87 -26.66
C GLN A 410 -13.36 6.13 -26.86
N PRO A 411 -12.28 6.32 -26.09
CA PRO A 411 -11.41 7.47 -26.28
C PRO A 411 -10.95 7.63 -27.74
N GLU A 412 -10.61 6.56 -28.44
CA GLU A 412 -10.16 6.55 -29.83
C GLU A 412 -11.24 6.95 -30.85
N ASP A 413 -12.52 6.80 -30.52
CA ASP A 413 -13.64 7.13 -31.42
C ASP A 413 -13.99 8.63 -31.44
N ARG A 414 -13.33 9.41 -30.57
CA ARG A 414 -13.66 10.83 -30.34
C ARG A 414 -13.44 11.67 -31.60
N GLU A 415 -14.46 12.46 -31.92
CA GLU A 415 -14.36 13.47 -32.97
C GLU A 415 -14.44 14.86 -32.34
N LEU A 416 -13.42 15.68 -32.57
CA LEU A 416 -13.32 17.03 -32.02
C LEU A 416 -13.72 18.06 -33.07
N ARG A 417 -14.68 18.92 -32.73
CA ARG A 417 -15.23 19.95 -33.63
C ARG A 417 -15.26 21.30 -32.96
N TYR A 418 -15.15 22.38 -33.73
CA TYR A 418 -15.46 23.71 -33.20
C TYR A 418 -16.94 23.80 -32.83
N THR A 419 -17.23 24.44 -31.70
CA THR A 419 -18.62 24.68 -31.30
C THR A 419 -19.30 25.67 -32.24
N GLU A 420 -20.62 25.55 -32.46
CA GLU A 420 -21.40 26.44 -33.35
C GLU A 420 -21.23 27.93 -33.02
N LEU A 421 -21.06 28.26 -31.74
CA LEU A 421 -20.75 29.61 -31.27
C LEU A 421 -19.40 30.14 -31.79
N ASP A 422 -18.39 29.27 -31.88
CA ASP A 422 -17.09 29.62 -32.43
C ASP A 422 -17.10 29.63 -33.97
N LYS A 423 -17.93 28.78 -34.60
CA LYS A 423 -18.19 28.85 -36.05
C LYS A 423 -18.79 30.20 -36.43
N TYR A 424 -19.80 30.66 -35.68
CA TYR A 424 -20.42 31.98 -35.92
C TYR A 424 -19.42 33.13 -35.74
N ARG A 425 -18.56 33.09 -34.71
CA ARG A 425 -17.48 34.10 -34.55
C ARG A 425 -16.51 34.13 -35.72
N ARG A 426 -16.15 32.98 -36.30
CA ARG A 426 -15.25 32.92 -37.47
C ARG A 426 -15.93 33.42 -38.73
N VAL A 427 -17.19 33.03 -38.97
CA VAL A 427 -17.99 33.50 -40.11
C VAL A 427 -18.15 35.02 -40.08
N VAL A 428 -18.27 35.62 -38.90
CA VAL A 428 -18.37 37.07 -38.73
C VAL A 428 -17.01 37.80 -38.91
N LEU A 429 -15.87 37.10 -38.77
CA LEU A 429 -14.54 37.74 -38.75
C LEU A 429 -13.70 37.60 -40.02
N SER A 430 -13.88 36.57 -40.86
CA SER A 430 -13.47 36.49 -42.28
C SER A 430 -13.19 35.04 -42.71
N GLU A 431 -13.52 34.74 -43.97
CA GLU A 431 -13.17 33.58 -44.80
C GLU A 431 -14.14 32.37 -44.80
N ASN A 432 -14.46 31.92 -46.01
CA ASN A 432 -15.30 30.77 -46.34
C ASN A 432 -14.60 29.47 -45.94
N ILE A 433 -14.68 29.08 -44.67
CA ILE A 433 -14.17 27.79 -44.19
C ILE A 433 -15.09 26.67 -44.68
N THR A 434 -14.55 25.69 -45.40
CA THR A 434 -15.29 24.49 -45.82
C THR A 434 -15.52 23.54 -44.62
N PRO A 435 -16.59 22.70 -44.62
CA PRO A 435 -16.84 21.76 -43.53
C PRO A 435 -15.69 20.79 -43.22
N ALA A 436 -14.83 20.50 -44.20
CA ALA A 436 -13.64 19.67 -44.03
C ALA A 436 -12.52 20.40 -43.27
N GLU A 437 -12.38 21.72 -43.44
CA GLU A 437 -11.43 22.57 -42.72
C GLU A 437 -11.90 22.91 -41.29
N ALA A 438 -13.15 22.61 -40.94
CA ALA A 438 -13.70 22.77 -39.60
C ALA A 438 -13.41 21.56 -38.67
N LEU A 439 -12.84 20.47 -39.20
CA LEU A 439 -12.36 19.33 -38.42
C LEU A 439 -10.98 19.66 -37.86
N PHE A 440 -10.81 19.46 -36.55
CA PHE A 440 -9.53 19.66 -35.91
C PHE A 440 -8.62 18.49 -36.27
N GLU A 441 -7.41 18.75 -36.78
CA GLU A 441 -6.40 17.69 -36.88
C GLU A 441 -6.07 17.22 -35.45
N THR A 442 -6.58 16.04 -35.09
CA THR A 442 -6.36 15.39 -33.80
C THR A 442 -4.91 14.98 -33.55
N ASN A 443 -4.02 15.25 -34.52
CA ASN A 443 -2.64 14.77 -34.63
C ASN A 443 -1.67 15.28 -33.54
N ALA A 444 -2.11 16.09 -32.57
CA ALA A 444 -1.23 16.70 -31.56
C ALA A 444 -1.43 16.20 -30.12
N LEU A 445 -2.43 15.35 -29.83
CA LEU A 445 -2.58 14.83 -28.46
C LEU A 445 -1.59 13.68 -28.20
N PRO A 446 -0.77 13.75 -27.13
CA PRO A 446 0.19 12.68 -26.80
C PRO A 446 -0.49 11.31 -26.63
N SER A 447 0.24 10.21 -26.88
CA SER A 447 -0.25 8.87 -26.50
C SER A 447 -0.61 8.85 -25.01
N ASP A 448 -1.73 8.20 -24.67
CA ASP A 448 -2.20 8.03 -23.30
C ASP A 448 -2.46 9.33 -22.51
N TRP A 449 -2.60 10.49 -23.17
CA TRP A 449 -2.92 11.77 -22.52
C TRP A 449 -4.18 11.67 -21.64
N ASN A 450 -5.10 10.80 -22.02
CA ASN A 450 -6.36 10.56 -21.35
C ASN A 450 -6.26 9.62 -20.16
N ARG A 451 -5.12 8.96 -19.92
CA ARG A 451 -4.95 7.96 -18.85
C ARG A 451 -4.08 8.50 -17.75
N MET A 452 -4.66 8.75 -16.59
CA MET A 452 -3.94 9.36 -15.47
C MET A 452 -2.85 8.45 -14.93
N LYS A 453 -2.98 7.12 -15.07
CA LYS A 453 -1.94 6.16 -14.69
C LYS A 453 -0.66 6.31 -15.51
N SER A 454 -0.78 6.66 -16.79
CA SER A 454 0.34 6.84 -17.71
C SER A 454 0.81 8.30 -17.78
N ALA A 455 0.08 9.22 -17.16
CA ALA A 455 0.40 10.64 -17.19
C ALA A 455 1.57 10.95 -16.25
N TYR A 456 2.75 11.16 -16.83
CA TYR A 456 3.95 11.60 -16.12
C TYR A 456 3.94 13.11 -15.79
N LEU A 457 3.00 13.86 -16.37
CA LEU A 457 2.93 15.32 -16.27
C LEU A 457 1.82 15.75 -15.31
N SER A 458 1.99 16.95 -14.76
CA SER A 458 0.90 17.64 -14.04
C SER A 458 -0.26 17.93 -15.00
N ILE A 459 -1.48 17.78 -14.51
CA ILE A 459 -2.72 18.06 -15.23
C ILE A 459 -3.41 19.29 -14.64
N PRO A 460 -4.25 20.00 -15.39
CA PRO A 460 -5.14 21.01 -14.85
C PRO A 460 -6.04 20.43 -13.76
N SER A 461 -6.28 21.20 -12.70
CA SER A 461 -7.20 20.81 -11.64
C SER A 461 -8.61 20.74 -12.21
N ILE A 462 -9.18 19.52 -12.16
CA ILE A 462 -10.52 19.23 -12.63
C ILE A 462 -11.47 19.51 -11.47
N TYR A 463 -12.51 20.30 -11.75
CA TYR A 463 -13.61 20.52 -10.83
C TYR A 463 -14.87 19.92 -11.41
N ILE A 464 -15.61 19.21 -10.56
CA ILE A 464 -16.89 18.62 -10.91
C ILE A 464 -18.00 19.17 -10.03
N GLN A 465 -19.21 19.15 -10.56
CA GLN A 465 -20.42 19.50 -9.84
C GLN A 465 -21.55 18.57 -10.31
N PRO A 466 -22.52 18.28 -9.43
CA PRO A 466 -23.64 17.44 -9.80
C PRO A 466 -24.52 18.12 -10.86
N ALA A 467 -25.14 17.32 -11.73
CA ALA A 467 -26.27 17.80 -12.52
C ALA A 467 -27.46 18.04 -11.60
N ARG A 468 -28.18 19.14 -11.81
CA ARG A 468 -29.43 19.38 -11.09
C ARG A 468 -30.53 18.49 -11.69
N SER A 469 -31.43 18.01 -10.83
CA SER A 469 -32.52 17.14 -11.25
C SER A 469 -33.55 17.82 -12.16
N ASP A 470 -33.57 19.16 -12.20
CA ASP A 470 -34.40 19.98 -13.08
C ASP A 470 -33.72 20.32 -14.41
N GLU A 471 -32.47 19.89 -14.63
CA GLU A 471 -31.79 20.15 -15.89
C GLU A 471 -32.27 19.21 -17.00
N LYS A 472 -32.76 19.81 -18.09
CA LYS A 472 -33.17 19.08 -19.31
C LYS A 472 -32.09 18.14 -19.87
N ILE A 473 -30.81 18.44 -19.62
CA ILE A 473 -29.70 17.60 -20.09
C ILE A 473 -29.69 16.24 -19.39
N ASP A 474 -30.09 16.18 -18.12
CA ASP A 474 -30.18 14.94 -17.36
C ASP A 474 -31.43 14.14 -17.73
N GLU A 475 -32.57 14.82 -17.92
CA GLU A 475 -33.78 14.21 -18.48
C GLU A 475 -33.51 13.57 -19.84
N TYR A 476 -32.77 14.28 -20.71
CA TYR A 476 -32.38 13.78 -22.02
C TYR A 476 -31.43 12.59 -21.94
N PHE A 477 -30.43 12.64 -21.06
CA PHE A 477 -29.55 11.51 -20.79
C PHE A 477 -30.34 10.26 -20.33
N MET A 478 -31.35 10.45 -19.46
CA MET A 478 -32.21 9.35 -19.00
C MET A 478 -33.11 8.79 -20.07
N HIS A 479 -33.66 9.63 -20.93
CA HIS A 479 -34.41 9.16 -22.08
C HIS A 479 -33.55 8.27 -22.98
N LEU A 480 -32.31 8.69 -23.28
CA LEU A 480 -31.36 7.89 -24.06
C LEU A 480 -31.03 6.56 -23.38
N MET A 481 -30.85 6.55 -22.05
CA MET A 481 -30.66 5.32 -21.30
C MET A 481 -31.85 4.37 -21.37
N ASN A 482 -33.06 4.89 -21.24
CA ASN A 482 -34.29 4.08 -21.23
C ASN A 482 -34.59 3.51 -22.61
N CYS A 483 -34.38 4.29 -23.67
CA CYS A 483 -34.70 3.87 -25.04
C CYS A 483 -33.56 3.07 -25.69
N GLY A 484 -32.31 3.42 -25.42
CA GLY A 484 -31.14 2.78 -26.02
C GLY A 484 -30.63 1.57 -25.23
N GLY A 485 -31.06 1.43 -23.98
CA GLY A 485 -30.57 0.44 -23.05
C GLY A 485 -29.09 0.64 -22.68
N LEU A 486 -28.65 -0.17 -21.74
CA LEU A 486 -27.24 -0.33 -21.35
C LEU A 486 -26.77 -1.77 -21.60
N ALA A 487 -27.56 -2.54 -22.36
CA ALA A 487 -27.34 -3.96 -22.56
C ALA A 487 -25.96 -4.23 -23.16
N GLY A 488 -25.16 -5.05 -22.47
CA GLY A 488 -23.85 -5.50 -22.93
C GLY A 488 -22.65 -4.73 -22.38
N THR A 489 -22.83 -3.68 -21.58
CA THR A 489 -21.68 -3.02 -20.93
C THR A 489 -21.37 -3.64 -19.57
N ASP A 490 -20.11 -4.02 -19.35
CA ASP A 490 -19.58 -4.38 -18.03
C ASP A 490 -19.22 -3.10 -17.21
N ARG A 491 -19.94 -2.00 -17.43
CA ARG A 491 -19.66 -0.68 -16.84
C ARG A 491 -20.74 -0.29 -15.83
N LEU A 492 -20.33 0.20 -14.66
CA LEU A 492 -21.21 0.82 -13.67
C LEU A 492 -21.35 2.30 -14.01
N ILE A 493 -22.56 2.79 -14.24
CA ILE A 493 -22.78 4.19 -14.62
C ILE A 493 -23.21 4.98 -13.39
N TYR A 494 -22.28 5.80 -12.91
CA TYR A 494 -22.53 6.73 -11.83
C TYR A 494 -22.91 8.10 -12.40
N ARG A 495 -24.20 8.43 -12.32
CA ARG A 495 -24.68 9.79 -12.61
C ARG A 495 -24.49 10.64 -11.36
N TYR A 496 -23.63 11.65 -11.44
CA TYR A 496 -23.43 12.55 -10.31
C TYR A 496 -24.59 13.53 -10.21
N ILE A 497 -25.64 13.08 -9.52
CA ILE A 497 -26.89 13.81 -9.32
C ILE A 497 -27.15 13.85 -7.83
N VAL A 498 -27.57 15.02 -7.36
CA VAL A 498 -27.97 15.16 -5.97
C VAL A 498 -29.34 14.51 -5.76
N PRO A 499 -29.49 13.65 -4.73
CA PRO A 499 -30.79 13.05 -4.42
C PRO A 499 -31.88 14.11 -4.28
N THR A 500 -33.07 13.81 -4.80
CA THR A 500 -34.23 14.72 -4.78
C THR A 500 -34.66 15.13 -3.37
N THR A 501 -34.22 14.39 -2.35
CA THR A 501 -34.40 14.73 -0.93
C THR A 501 -33.63 15.98 -0.50
N VAL A 502 -32.67 16.46 -1.31
CA VAL A 502 -31.93 17.70 -1.10
C VAL A 502 -32.38 18.70 -2.17
N SER A 503 -33.34 19.56 -1.83
CA SER A 503 -33.96 20.48 -2.79
C SER A 503 -33.23 21.82 -2.94
N GLY A 504 -33.17 22.35 -4.17
CA GLY A 504 -32.94 23.76 -4.45
C GLY A 504 -31.61 24.31 -3.92
N ALA A 505 -31.66 25.42 -3.17
CA ALA A 505 -30.48 26.13 -2.66
C ALA A 505 -29.60 25.28 -1.72
N ASP A 506 -30.14 24.23 -1.12
CA ASP A 506 -29.37 23.31 -0.28
C ASP A 506 -28.47 22.36 -1.10
N GLN A 507 -28.73 22.19 -2.40
CA GLN A 507 -27.88 21.38 -3.28
C GLN A 507 -26.44 21.89 -3.28
N GLU A 508 -26.25 23.20 -3.51
CA GLU A 508 -24.92 23.83 -3.52
C GLU A 508 -24.25 23.78 -2.13
N LYS A 509 -25.04 23.70 -1.07
CA LYS A 509 -24.54 23.61 0.31
C LYS A 509 -23.95 22.24 0.62
N TYR A 510 -24.59 21.16 0.19
CA TYR A 510 -24.11 19.80 0.47
C TYR A 510 -23.15 19.27 -0.60
N PHE A 511 -23.35 19.67 -1.85
CA PHE A 511 -22.60 19.25 -3.02
C PHE A 511 -22.19 20.45 -3.88
N PRO A 512 -21.33 21.34 -3.35
CA PRO A 512 -20.76 22.42 -4.15
C PRO A 512 -19.89 21.86 -5.28
N ARG A 513 -19.44 22.75 -6.15
CA ARG A 513 -18.34 22.45 -7.09
C ARG A 513 -17.09 22.06 -6.30
N VAL A 514 -16.57 20.86 -6.54
CA VAL A 514 -15.42 20.30 -5.81
C VAL A 514 -14.31 19.83 -6.74
N PRO A 515 -13.05 19.80 -6.28
CA PRO A 515 -11.98 19.17 -7.03
C PRO A 515 -12.25 17.67 -7.23
N PHE A 516 -11.95 17.15 -8.41
CA PHE A 516 -12.25 15.76 -8.76
C PHE A 516 -11.44 14.75 -7.92
N TYR A 517 -10.23 15.11 -7.48
CA TYR A 517 -9.44 14.25 -6.60
C TYR A 517 -10.13 13.95 -5.26
N VAL A 518 -10.96 14.87 -4.75
CA VAL A 518 -11.77 14.66 -3.54
C VAL A 518 -12.79 13.54 -3.77
N VAL A 519 -13.39 13.55 -4.94
CA VAL A 519 -14.44 12.60 -5.32
C VAL A 519 -13.85 11.23 -5.63
N THR A 520 -12.71 11.15 -6.33
CA THR A 520 -12.00 9.88 -6.54
C THR A 520 -11.52 9.29 -5.23
N ASP A 521 -11.08 10.11 -4.27
CA ASP A 521 -10.66 9.64 -2.94
C ASP A 521 -11.83 9.09 -2.12
N ALA A 522 -12.93 9.84 -2.02
CA ALA A 522 -14.14 9.36 -1.35
C ALA A 522 -14.69 8.06 -2.01
N LEU A 523 -14.64 7.97 -3.34
CA LEU A 523 -14.99 6.76 -4.09
C LEU A 523 -14.03 5.61 -3.75
N SER A 524 -12.72 5.86 -3.71
CA SER A 524 -11.70 4.88 -3.35
C SER A 524 -11.90 4.32 -1.95
N LEU A 525 -12.26 5.18 -0.99
CA LEU A 525 -12.58 4.75 0.37
C LEU A 525 -13.76 3.76 0.35
N ILE A 526 -14.85 4.08 -0.34
CA ILE A 526 -16.02 3.19 -0.42
C ILE A 526 -15.71 1.90 -1.19
N LEU A 527 -15.03 1.97 -2.33
CA LEU A 527 -14.58 0.81 -3.09
C LEU A 527 -13.76 -0.16 -2.25
N SER A 528 -12.89 0.39 -1.41
CA SER A 528 -12.10 -0.38 -0.45
C SER A 528 -12.98 -1.11 0.57
N THR A 529 -14.11 -0.52 0.98
CA THR A 529 -15.09 -1.17 1.86
C THR A 529 -15.91 -2.28 1.19
N VAL A 530 -15.90 -2.39 -0.14
CA VAL A 530 -16.63 -3.42 -0.90
C VAL A 530 -15.73 -4.37 -1.72
N ASN A 531 -14.41 -4.28 -1.59
CA ASN A 531 -13.40 -5.10 -2.30
C ASN A 531 -13.27 -4.87 -3.80
N PHE A 532 -13.59 -3.67 -4.25
CA PHE A 532 -13.48 -3.34 -5.66
C PHE A 532 -12.28 -2.44 -5.88
N THR A 533 -11.58 -2.66 -6.98
CA THR A 533 -10.79 -1.60 -7.61
C THR A 533 -11.55 -1.11 -8.82
N ALA A 534 -11.26 0.12 -9.27
CA ALA A 534 -11.95 0.69 -10.40
C ALA A 534 -11.03 1.39 -11.39
N THR A 535 -11.39 1.31 -12.67
CA THR A 535 -11.03 2.33 -13.64
C THR A 535 -12.20 3.30 -13.77
N VAL A 536 -11.95 4.59 -13.52
CA VAL A 536 -12.99 5.63 -13.60
C VAL A 536 -12.93 6.30 -14.96
N HIS A 537 -14.03 6.25 -15.70
CA HIS A 537 -14.24 6.88 -16.99
C HIS A 537 -14.97 8.20 -16.76
N LEU A 538 -14.26 9.33 -16.83
CA LEU A 538 -14.87 10.64 -16.60
C LEU A 538 -15.56 11.13 -17.87
N ALA A 539 -16.90 11.19 -17.82
CA ALA A 539 -17.75 11.80 -18.82
C ALA A 539 -18.23 13.16 -18.30
N ALA A 540 -17.39 14.18 -18.49
CA ALA A 540 -17.69 15.53 -18.08
C ALA A 540 -17.17 16.55 -19.09
N CYS A 541 -17.78 17.74 -19.12
CA CYS A 541 -17.15 18.91 -19.74
C CYS A 541 -15.83 19.20 -19.01
N LEU A 542 -14.79 19.61 -19.74
CA LEU A 542 -13.53 20.07 -19.17
C LEU A 542 -13.21 21.48 -19.67
N ARG A 543 -14.24 22.32 -19.73
CA ARG A 543 -14.12 23.73 -20.14
C ARG A 543 -13.19 24.48 -19.17
N PHE A 544 -12.29 25.28 -19.73
CA PHE A 544 -11.46 26.17 -18.93
C PHE A 544 -12.32 27.29 -18.32
N ASN A 545 -12.29 27.39 -16.98
CA ASN A 545 -13.01 28.45 -16.26
C ASN A 545 -12.04 29.58 -15.93
N GLY A 546 -11.86 30.51 -16.88
CA GLY A 546 -10.81 31.53 -16.89
C GLY A 546 -11.08 32.80 -16.07
N ASP A 547 -12.14 32.84 -15.27
CA ASP A 547 -12.58 34.08 -14.61
C ASP A 547 -11.74 34.50 -13.39
N GLN A 548 -10.59 33.86 -13.07
CA GLN A 548 -9.88 34.10 -11.81
C GLN A 548 -8.37 34.39 -11.87
N GLY A 549 -7.77 34.59 -13.04
CA GLY A 549 -6.38 35.07 -13.09
C GLY A 549 -5.77 35.13 -14.48
N GLN A 550 -4.83 36.05 -14.69
CA GLN A 550 -3.95 36.02 -15.86
C GLN A 550 -3.08 34.76 -15.75
N LEU A 551 -3.35 33.77 -16.62
CA LEU A 551 -2.43 32.66 -16.84
C LEU A 551 -1.04 33.22 -17.20
N THR A 552 0.01 32.72 -16.57
CA THR A 552 1.36 33.10 -16.99
C THR A 552 1.63 32.53 -18.38
N TYR A 553 2.58 33.11 -19.11
CA TYR A 553 2.99 32.58 -20.41
C TYR A 553 3.44 31.10 -20.31
N THR A 554 4.07 30.73 -19.21
CA THR A 554 4.50 29.35 -18.93
C THR A 554 3.31 28.41 -18.72
N ASP A 555 2.24 28.87 -18.06
CA ASP A 555 1.00 28.09 -17.92
C ASP A 555 0.31 27.93 -19.27
N LEU A 556 0.29 28.99 -20.09
CA LEU A 556 -0.23 28.95 -21.45
C LEU A 556 0.53 27.95 -22.32
N GLN A 557 1.86 27.87 -22.20
CA GLN A 557 2.68 26.90 -22.92
C GLN A 557 2.47 25.46 -22.45
N HIS A 558 2.41 25.22 -21.13
CA HIS A 558 2.07 23.89 -20.60
C HIS A 558 0.65 23.46 -20.99
N CYS A 559 -0.30 24.41 -20.95
CA CYS A 559 -1.62 24.17 -21.50
C CYS A 559 -1.53 23.84 -22.99
N ALA A 560 -0.78 24.60 -23.79
CA ALA A 560 -0.65 24.33 -25.22
C ALA A 560 -0.12 22.92 -25.54
N MET A 561 0.75 22.37 -24.70
CA MET A 561 1.30 21.02 -24.85
C MET A 561 0.32 19.90 -24.48
N GLN A 562 -0.70 20.19 -23.68
CA GLN A 562 -1.66 19.19 -23.21
C GLN A 562 -3.07 19.40 -23.76
N TYR A 563 -3.41 20.62 -24.17
CA TYR A 563 -4.74 21.06 -24.59
C TYR A 563 -4.83 20.99 -26.12
N ALA A 564 -5.96 20.51 -26.62
CA ALA A 564 -6.24 20.47 -28.05
C ALA A 564 -6.38 21.87 -28.70
N CYS A 565 -6.35 22.99 -27.95
CA CYS A 565 -6.45 24.34 -28.51
C CYS A 565 -5.73 25.39 -27.67
N ALA A 566 -4.48 25.70 -28.02
CA ALA A 566 -3.85 26.97 -27.66
C ALA A 566 -3.20 27.56 -28.92
N ASN A 567 -3.94 28.41 -29.65
CA ASN A 567 -3.27 29.27 -30.62
C ASN A 567 -2.48 30.33 -29.86
N SER A 568 -1.28 30.64 -30.36
CA SER A 568 -0.24 31.48 -29.75
C SER A 568 -0.66 32.91 -29.36
N GLN A 569 -1.90 33.31 -29.64
CA GLN A 569 -2.43 34.64 -29.33
C GLN A 569 -3.86 34.57 -28.75
N ARG A 570 -3.95 34.59 -27.41
CA ARG A 570 -5.02 35.15 -26.57
C ARG A 570 -6.46 34.60 -26.63
N SER A 571 -6.79 33.53 -27.35
CA SER A 571 -8.13 32.92 -27.21
C SER A 571 -8.11 31.39 -27.14
N TYR A 572 -8.55 30.84 -26.01
CA TYR A 572 -8.86 29.42 -25.84
C TYR A 572 -10.17 29.11 -26.56
N GLN A 573 -10.09 28.55 -27.77
CA GLN A 573 -11.26 28.20 -28.56
C GLN A 573 -11.95 26.96 -27.99
N ARG A 574 -13.28 26.98 -27.93
CA ARG A 574 -14.07 25.90 -27.34
C ARG A 574 -14.25 24.78 -28.37
N ILE A 575 -13.92 23.56 -27.96
CA ILE A 575 -14.09 22.37 -28.78
C ILE A 575 -15.28 21.58 -28.24
N GLY A 576 -16.18 21.14 -29.11
CA GLY A 576 -17.20 20.14 -28.82
C GLY A 576 -16.72 18.76 -29.23
N MET A 577 -17.07 17.75 -28.43
CA MET A 577 -16.97 16.36 -28.89
C MET A 577 -18.25 16.00 -29.67
N GLY A 578 -18.10 15.45 -30.86
CA GLY A 578 -19.20 14.98 -31.71
C GLY A 578 -19.46 13.48 -31.57
N ASN A 579 -20.57 13.03 -32.16
CA ASN A 579 -21.04 11.64 -32.15
C ASN A 579 -21.19 11.04 -33.57
N ASN A 580 -20.58 11.64 -34.60
CA ASN A 580 -20.88 11.29 -35.99
C ASN A 580 -20.25 9.96 -36.42
N ASN A 581 -19.22 9.51 -35.70
CA ASN A 581 -18.62 8.19 -35.87
C ASN A 581 -19.43 7.08 -35.19
N ILE A 582 -20.52 7.39 -34.50
CA ILE A 582 -21.29 6.38 -33.80
C ILE A 582 -22.27 5.68 -34.75
N GLU A 583 -22.54 4.41 -34.45
CA GLU A 583 -23.48 3.56 -35.17
C GLU A 583 -24.79 4.29 -35.51
N ALA A 584 -25.31 4.02 -36.71
CA ALA A 584 -26.58 4.58 -37.18
C ALA A 584 -27.74 4.31 -36.19
N SER A 585 -27.67 3.21 -35.44
CA SER A 585 -28.61 2.86 -34.37
C SER A 585 -28.70 3.95 -33.28
N LEU A 586 -27.56 4.51 -32.85
CA LEU A 586 -27.54 5.58 -31.86
C LEU A 586 -28.03 6.91 -32.43
N ARG A 587 -27.68 7.23 -33.68
CA ARG A 587 -28.18 8.44 -34.34
C ARG A 587 -29.71 8.45 -34.42
N ASN A 588 -30.30 7.31 -34.79
CA ASN A 588 -31.76 7.17 -34.87
C ASN A 588 -32.40 7.31 -33.47
N LEU A 589 -31.78 6.73 -32.45
CA LEU A 589 -32.23 6.88 -31.06
C LEU A 589 -32.22 8.34 -30.61
N ILE A 590 -31.13 9.05 -30.91
CA ILE A 590 -30.96 10.47 -30.61
C ILE A 590 -32.04 11.31 -31.26
N HIS A 591 -32.31 11.11 -32.56
CA HIS A 591 -33.38 11.81 -33.26
C HIS A 591 -34.75 11.56 -32.60
N SER A 592 -35.07 10.30 -32.30
CA SER A 592 -36.32 9.95 -31.60
C SER A 592 -36.44 10.62 -30.23
N ALA A 593 -35.33 10.79 -29.52
CA ALA A 593 -35.29 11.36 -28.19
C ALA A 593 -35.45 12.89 -28.20
N LEU A 594 -34.85 13.56 -29.19
CA LEU A 594 -35.02 15.00 -29.41
C LEU A 594 -36.49 15.33 -29.74
N ASP A 595 -37.12 14.54 -30.62
CA ASP A 595 -38.53 14.72 -30.98
C ASP A 595 -39.45 14.56 -29.75
N HIS A 596 -39.13 13.63 -28.86
CA HIS A 596 -39.90 13.38 -27.64
C HIS A 596 -39.81 14.53 -26.63
N ILE A 597 -38.60 15.02 -26.36
CA ILE A 597 -38.37 16.01 -25.29
C ILE A 597 -38.69 17.43 -25.74
N PHE A 598 -38.34 17.76 -26.99
CA PHE A 598 -38.44 19.13 -27.45
C PHE A 598 -39.73 19.46 -28.18
N LYS A 599 -40.65 18.49 -28.37
CA LYS A 599 -41.97 18.63 -29.04
C LYS A 599 -42.09 19.97 -29.77
N PHE A 600 -41.39 20.09 -30.90
CA PHE A 600 -41.47 21.32 -31.66
C PHE A 600 -42.92 21.46 -32.10
N PRO A 601 -43.65 22.52 -31.71
CA PRO A 601 -44.95 22.77 -32.31
C PRO A 601 -44.75 22.88 -33.82
N ALA A 602 -45.55 22.09 -34.55
CA ALA A 602 -45.51 22.02 -36.00
C ALA A 602 -45.71 23.38 -36.67
#